data_AF-A0A251XR46-F1
#
_entry.id   AF-A0A251XR46-F1
#
_cell.length_a   1.000
_cell.length_b   1.000
_cell.length_c   1.000
_cell.angle_alpha   90.00
_cell.angle_beta   90.00
_cell.angle_gamma   90.00
#
_symmetry.space_group_name_H-M   'P 1'
#
loop_
_entity.id
_entity.type
_entity.pdbx_description
1 polymer ?
#
loop_
_entity_poly.entity_id
_entity_poly.type
_entity_poly.pdbx_seq_one_letter_code
_entity_poly.pdbx_strand_id
1 'polypeptide(L)'
;MATTAQDAWRTTTILGMQLQHPLRTVTPTIDGDVLRVLARSDAWFTVARIRSLMGSGSPEGIRRVLRRLADQGVVDTQAAGKAVLHRLNREHLAAPAIVELANLDRGLHERIRNSLTAFRVAPRYAILFGSGARLTMRADSDLDLLLVREEPDSGEWSDDVADLAQRIHRWTGNDPRILDYGRDDIRGAASEEPLLRSIADEGVFMEGSASRFRREIGAA
;
A
#
# COMPACT_ATOMS: atom_id res chain seq x y z
N MET A 1 -22.44 29.20 -32.11
CA MET A 1 -21.51 29.75 -31.10
C MET A 1 -21.09 28.58 -30.23
N ALA A 2 -19.79 28.31 -30.21
CA ALA A 2 -19.21 27.03 -29.82
C ALA A 2 -19.24 26.82 -28.30
N THR A 3 -19.81 25.69 -27.91
CA THR A 3 -19.61 25.03 -26.62
C THR A 3 -18.14 24.65 -26.48
N THR A 4 -17.45 25.28 -25.54
CA THR A 4 -16.02 25.03 -25.27
C THR A 4 -15.86 23.60 -24.75
N ALA A 5 -15.10 22.78 -25.48
CA ALA A 5 -14.80 21.38 -25.18
C ALA A 5 -13.81 21.20 -23.99
N GLN A 6 -13.71 22.17 -23.08
CA GLN A 6 -12.70 22.20 -22.02
C GLN A 6 -13.19 21.71 -20.64
N ASP A 7 -14.50 21.54 -20.44
CA ASP A 7 -15.09 21.11 -19.15
C ASP A 7 -15.51 19.62 -19.10
N ALA A 8 -15.22 18.83 -20.13
CA ALA A 8 -15.75 17.46 -20.26
C ALA A 8 -14.87 16.32 -19.69
N TRP A 9 -13.73 16.60 -19.04
CA TRP A 9 -12.81 15.54 -18.53
C TRP A 9 -12.75 15.41 -17.01
N ARG A 10 -13.49 16.21 -16.23
CA ARG A 10 -13.44 16.21 -14.75
C ARG A 10 -14.24 15.09 -14.06
N THR A 11 -14.66 14.05 -14.77
CA THR A 11 -15.48 12.95 -14.22
C THR A 11 -14.87 11.55 -14.40
N THR A 12 -13.57 11.46 -14.69
CA THR A 12 -12.87 10.18 -14.48
C THR A 12 -12.47 10.11 -13.02
N THR A 13 -13.22 9.36 -12.22
CA THR A 13 -12.72 8.90 -10.91
C THR A 13 -11.37 8.24 -11.17
N ILE A 14 -10.28 8.89 -10.76
CA ILE A 14 -8.95 8.31 -10.84
C ILE A 14 -8.96 7.14 -9.85
N LEU A 15 -8.95 5.92 -10.39
CA LEU A 15 -8.85 4.72 -9.57
C LEU A 15 -7.37 4.50 -9.25
N GLY A 16 -7.03 4.54 -7.97
CA GLY A 16 -5.69 4.34 -7.45
C GLY A 16 -5.38 2.88 -7.09
N MET A 17 -4.10 2.59 -6.87
CA MET A 17 -3.64 1.29 -6.40
C MET A 17 -4.06 1.03 -4.95
N GLN A 18 -4.75 -0.08 -4.71
CA GLN A 18 -5.04 -0.58 -3.36
C GLN A 18 -3.86 -1.41 -2.82
N LEU A 19 -3.19 -0.92 -1.77
CA LEU A 19 -1.98 -1.58 -1.23
C LEU A 19 -2.23 -3.01 -0.73
N GLN A 20 -3.43 -3.29 -0.25
CA GLN A 20 -3.83 -4.63 0.18
C GLN A 20 -4.29 -5.53 -0.97
N HIS A 21 -4.35 -5.06 -2.22
CA HIS A 21 -4.66 -5.88 -3.39
C HIS A 21 -3.72 -5.54 -4.56
N PRO A 22 -2.40 -5.68 -4.39
CA PRO A 22 -1.44 -5.08 -5.32
C PRO A 22 -1.48 -5.69 -6.73
N LEU A 23 -1.82 -6.98 -6.86
CA LEU A 23 -2.00 -7.60 -8.19
C LEU A 23 -3.24 -7.09 -8.94
N ARG A 24 -4.24 -6.50 -8.27
CA ARG A 24 -5.43 -5.96 -8.96
C ARG A 24 -5.09 -4.79 -9.86
N THR A 25 -3.93 -4.15 -9.68
CA THR A 25 -3.40 -3.10 -10.56
C THR A 25 -3.21 -3.59 -12.01
N VAL A 26 -2.88 -4.87 -12.20
CA VAL A 26 -2.66 -5.46 -13.55
C VAL A 26 -3.59 -6.62 -13.86
N THR A 27 -4.21 -7.22 -12.85
CA THR A 27 -5.16 -8.33 -12.98
C THR A 27 -6.31 -8.12 -12.00
N PRO A 28 -7.33 -7.31 -12.36
CA PRO A 28 -8.41 -6.89 -11.47
C PRO A 28 -9.44 -8.01 -11.16
N THR A 29 -9.08 -9.26 -11.40
CA THR A 29 -9.90 -10.44 -11.16
C THR A 29 -9.45 -11.17 -9.89
N ILE A 30 -10.24 -12.18 -9.49
CA ILE A 30 -9.94 -13.04 -8.34
C ILE A 30 -8.58 -13.75 -8.45
N ASP A 31 -8.04 -13.89 -9.67
CA ASP A 31 -6.71 -14.41 -9.94
C ASP A 31 -5.61 -13.63 -9.23
N GLY A 32 -5.69 -12.29 -9.23
CA GLY A 32 -4.72 -11.43 -8.56
C GLY A 32 -4.70 -11.67 -7.05
N ASP A 33 -5.87 -11.84 -6.43
CA ASP A 33 -5.97 -12.11 -4.99
C ASP A 33 -5.48 -13.51 -4.61
N VAL A 34 -5.77 -14.52 -5.43
CA VAL A 34 -5.24 -15.88 -5.23
C VAL A 34 -3.73 -15.88 -5.33
N LEU A 35 -3.17 -15.27 -6.38
CA LEU A 35 -1.72 -15.16 -6.57
C LEU A 35 -1.05 -14.38 -5.44
N ARG A 36 -1.67 -13.29 -4.95
CA ARG A 36 -1.16 -12.53 -3.80
C ARG A 36 -1.00 -13.43 -2.58
N VAL A 37 -1.99 -14.26 -2.27
CA VAL A 37 -1.92 -15.18 -1.13
C VAL A 37 -0.79 -16.20 -1.33
N LEU A 38 -0.74 -16.85 -2.49
CA LEU A 38 0.24 -17.89 -2.76
C LEU A 38 1.68 -17.36 -2.85
N ALA A 39 1.88 -16.11 -3.28
CA ALA A 39 3.20 -15.51 -3.43
C ALA A 39 3.87 -15.13 -2.10
N ARG A 40 3.10 -14.87 -1.04
CA ARG A 40 3.62 -14.40 0.26
C ARG A 40 4.24 -15.49 1.13
N SER A 41 4.15 -16.77 0.73
CA SER A 41 4.68 -17.88 1.51
C SER A 41 4.94 -19.10 0.64
N ASP A 42 5.92 -19.92 1.03
CA ASP A 42 6.19 -21.23 0.40
C ASP A 42 5.33 -22.37 0.98
N ALA A 43 4.34 -22.02 1.81
CA ALA A 43 3.42 -22.98 2.39
C ALA A 43 2.41 -23.53 1.38
N TRP A 44 1.91 -24.72 1.69
CA TRP A 44 0.79 -25.34 0.99
C TRP A 44 -0.55 -24.87 1.58
N PHE A 45 -1.49 -24.51 0.72
CA PHE A 45 -2.79 -23.95 1.12
C PHE A 45 -3.97 -24.75 0.58
N THR A 46 -4.99 -24.93 1.42
CA THR A 46 -6.31 -25.37 0.95
C THR A 46 -7.09 -24.18 0.36
N VAL A 47 -8.09 -24.48 -0.49
CA VAL A 47 -9.04 -23.47 -0.99
C VAL A 47 -9.72 -22.69 0.16
N ALA A 48 -10.07 -23.38 1.24
CA ALA A 48 -10.68 -22.75 2.41
C ALA A 48 -9.73 -21.74 3.08
N ARG A 49 -8.45 -22.09 3.20
CA ARG A 49 -7.44 -21.18 3.77
C ARG A 49 -7.17 -20.00 2.85
N ILE A 50 -7.07 -20.21 1.54
CA ILE A 50 -6.92 -19.14 0.54
C ILE A 50 -8.09 -18.15 0.66
N ARG A 51 -9.32 -18.64 0.66
CA ARG A 51 -10.53 -17.81 0.81
C ARG A 51 -10.54 -17.01 2.11
N SER A 52 -10.16 -17.63 3.23
CA SER A 52 -10.06 -16.95 4.52
C SER A 52 -9.02 -15.82 4.49
N LEU A 53 -7.88 -16.00 3.81
CA LEU A 53 -6.85 -14.97 3.68
C LEU A 53 -7.23 -13.86 2.69
N MET A 54 -8.02 -14.17 1.67
CA MET A 54 -8.54 -13.18 0.71
C MET A 54 -9.69 -12.34 1.27
N GLY A 55 -10.44 -12.86 2.25
CA GLY A 55 -11.62 -12.22 2.82
C GLY A 55 -12.86 -12.18 1.91
N SER A 56 -12.72 -12.52 0.62
CA SER A 56 -13.79 -12.51 -0.38
C SER A 56 -13.61 -13.60 -1.44
N GLY A 57 -14.61 -13.79 -2.30
CA GLY A 57 -14.60 -14.78 -3.38
C GLY A 57 -15.32 -16.09 -3.07
N SER A 58 -15.89 -16.71 -4.11
CA SER A 58 -16.57 -18.00 -3.99
C SER A 58 -15.57 -19.17 -4.05
N PRO A 59 -15.79 -20.26 -3.29
CA PRO A 59 -14.94 -21.45 -3.36
C PRO A 59 -14.81 -22.00 -4.79
N GLU A 60 -15.89 -21.98 -5.58
CA GLU A 60 -15.92 -22.44 -6.97
C GLU A 60 -15.11 -21.54 -7.90
N GLY A 61 -15.11 -20.23 -7.65
CA GLY A 61 -14.26 -19.27 -8.38
C GLY A 61 -12.78 -19.53 -8.10
N ILE A 62 -12.42 -19.67 -6.83
CA ILE A 62 -11.03 -19.97 -6.41
C ILE A 62 -10.56 -21.29 -7.00
N ARG A 63 -11.37 -22.36 -6.96
CA ARG A 63 -11.03 -23.65 -7.57
C ARG A 63 -10.79 -23.55 -9.08
N ARG A 64 -11.61 -22.76 -9.80
CA ARG A 64 -11.44 -22.54 -11.24
C ARG A 64 -10.13 -21.84 -11.55
N VAL A 65 -9.78 -20.80 -10.80
CA VAL A 65 -8.50 -20.11 -10.93
C VAL A 65 -7.33 -21.04 -10.64
N LEU A 66 -7.36 -21.75 -9.52
CA LEU A 66 -6.28 -22.66 -9.14
C LEU A 66 -6.07 -23.77 -10.15
N ARG A 67 -7.14 -24.34 -10.70
CA ARG A 67 -7.04 -25.32 -11.79
C ARG A 67 -6.36 -24.71 -13.02
N ARG A 68 -6.83 -23.56 -13.49
CA ARG A 68 -6.26 -22.86 -14.64
C ARG A 68 -4.77 -22.52 -14.43
N LEU A 69 -4.39 -22.06 -13.24
CA LEU A 69 -3.00 -21.76 -12.90
C LEU A 69 -2.14 -23.02 -12.80
N ALA A 70 -2.70 -24.13 -12.32
CA ALA A 70 -2.03 -25.42 -12.28
C ALA A 70 -1.84 -26.02 -13.69
N ASP A 71 -2.83 -25.90 -14.56
CA ASP A 71 -2.75 -26.34 -15.97
C ASP A 71 -1.64 -25.61 -16.73
N GLN A 72 -1.27 -24.39 -16.29
CA GLN A 72 -0.18 -23.59 -16.85
C GLN A 72 1.13 -23.74 -16.05
N GLY A 73 1.17 -24.56 -14.99
CA GLY A 73 2.36 -24.79 -14.16
C GLY A 73 2.74 -23.64 -13.22
N VAL A 74 1.92 -22.60 -13.09
CA VAL A 74 2.15 -21.47 -12.16
C VAL A 74 1.92 -21.90 -10.70
N VAL A 75 1.05 -22.88 -10.49
CA VAL A 75 0.66 -23.37 -9.16
C VAL A 75 0.85 -24.88 -9.11
N ASP A 76 1.61 -25.35 -8.13
CA ASP A 76 1.71 -26.76 -7.81
C ASP A 76 0.43 -27.23 -7.10
N THR A 77 0.04 -28.48 -7.33
CA THR A 77 -1.06 -29.12 -6.59
C THR A 77 -0.62 -30.45 -6.00
N GLN A 78 -1.07 -30.73 -4.78
CA GLN A 78 -0.77 -31.98 -4.08
C GLN A 78 -2.00 -32.50 -3.35
N ALA A 79 -2.27 -33.80 -3.47
CA ALA A 79 -3.31 -34.46 -2.67
C ALA A 79 -2.86 -34.61 -1.20
N ALA A 80 -3.74 -34.26 -0.27
CA ALA A 80 -3.53 -34.42 1.17
C ALA A 80 -4.79 -35.02 1.81
N GLY A 81 -4.86 -36.36 1.82
CA GLY A 81 -6.06 -37.09 2.23
C GLY A 81 -7.26 -36.73 1.35
N LYS A 82 -8.31 -36.15 1.94
CA LYS A 82 -9.50 -35.70 1.21
C LYS A 82 -9.38 -34.28 0.63
N ALA A 83 -8.30 -33.56 0.94
CA ALA A 83 -8.08 -32.20 0.49
C ALA A 83 -7.08 -32.14 -0.68
N VAL A 84 -7.15 -31.05 -1.44
CA VAL A 84 -6.13 -30.66 -2.41
C VAL A 84 -5.45 -29.40 -1.90
N LEU A 85 -4.14 -29.43 -1.88
CA LEU A 85 -3.28 -28.33 -1.49
C LEU A 85 -2.70 -27.65 -2.72
N HIS A 86 -2.47 -26.36 -2.61
CA HIS A 86 -1.95 -25.50 -3.66
C HIS A 86 -0.81 -24.63 -3.14
N ARG A 87 0.22 -24.41 -3.96
CA ARG A 87 1.34 -23.52 -3.66
C ARG A 87 1.80 -22.85 -4.95
N LEU A 88 2.35 -21.64 -4.87
CA LEU A 88 3.03 -21.05 -6.02
C LEU A 88 4.22 -21.94 -6.44
N ASN A 89 4.30 -22.31 -7.71
CA ASN A 89 5.49 -22.94 -8.26
C ASN A 89 6.60 -21.87 -8.37
N ARG A 90 7.62 -21.94 -7.52
CA ARG A 90 8.72 -20.96 -7.47
C ARG A 90 9.70 -21.09 -8.65
N GLU A 91 9.71 -22.22 -9.34
CA GLU A 91 10.57 -22.47 -10.50
C GLU A 91 9.93 -21.96 -11.80
N HIS A 92 8.63 -21.66 -11.79
CA HIS A 92 7.94 -21.14 -12.96
C HIS A 92 8.53 -19.78 -13.38
N LEU A 93 8.70 -19.56 -14.68
CA LEU A 93 9.34 -18.36 -15.24
C LEU A 93 8.67 -17.04 -14.78
N ALA A 94 7.35 -17.06 -14.60
CA ALA A 94 6.57 -15.90 -14.12
C ALA A 94 6.62 -15.71 -12.59
N ALA A 95 7.14 -16.67 -11.82
CA ALA A 95 7.07 -16.63 -10.36
C ALA A 95 7.76 -15.40 -9.75
N PRO A 96 8.98 -14.99 -10.19
CA PRO A 96 9.60 -13.77 -9.67
C PRO A 96 8.73 -12.53 -9.86
N ALA A 97 8.14 -12.36 -11.05
CA ALA A 97 7.27 -11.21 -11.35
C ALA A 97 5.98 -11.22 -10.52
N ILE A 98 5.36 -12.39 -10.31
CA ILE A 98 4.18 -12.53 -9.44
C ILE A 98 4.50 -12.11 -8.00
N VAL A 99 5.70 -12.46 -7.52
CA VAL A 99 6.16 -12.12 -6.17
C VAL A 99 6.43 -10.64 -6.03
N GLU A 100 7.09 -10.03 -7.00
CA GLU A 100 7.27 -8.57 -7.05
C GLU A 100 5.92 -7.85 -7.03
N LEU A 101 4.98 -8.27 -7.88
CA LEU A 101 3.63 -7.71 -7.91
C LEU A 101 2.86 -7.95 -6.60
N ALA A 102 3.09 -9.06 -5.90
CA ALA A 102 2.46 -9.34 -4.61
C ALA A 102 3.00 -8.48 -3.46
N ASN A 103 4.14 -7.81 -3.66
CA ASN A 103 4.86 -7.00 -2.68
C ASN A 103 4.96 -5.51 -3.07
N LEU A 104 4.11 -5.01 -3.99
CA LEU A 104 4.12 -3.59 -4.39
C LEU A 104 3.92 -2.62 -3.20
N ASP A 105 3.22 -3.04 -2.14
CA ASP A 105 3.10 -2.27 -0.88
C ASP A 105 4.47 -2.02 -0.26
N ARG A 106 5.30 -3.06 -0.16
CA ARG A 106 6.68 -2.95 0.33
C ARG A 106 7.53 -2.10 -0.61
N GLY A 107 7.42 -2.34 -1.92
CA GLY A 107 8.15 -1.58 -2.93
C GLY A 107 7.82 -0.09 -2.90
N LEU A 108 6.56 0.28 -2.64
CA LEU A 108 6.16 1.67 -2.42
C LEU A 108 6.83 2.26 -1.18
N HIS A 109 6.79 1.56 -0.03
CA HIS A 109 7.43 2.04 1.19
C HIS A 109 8.93 2.27 1.00
N GLU A 110 9.62 1.36 0.30
CA GLU A 110 11.04 1.50 -0.01
C GLU A 110 11.32 2.67 -0.95
N ARG A 111 10.50 2.89 -1.98
CA ARG A 111 10.63 4.05 -2.88
C ARG A 111 10.40 5.38 -2.16
N ILE A 112 9.44 5.43 -1.22
CA ILE A 112 9.22 6.59 -0.37
C ILE A 112 10.46 6.82 0.50
N ARG A 113 10.93 5.83 1.25
CA ARG A 113 12.16 5.95 2.08
C ARG A 113 13.34 6.46 1.27
N ASN A 114 13.60 5.85 0.12
CA ASN A 114 14.71 6.27 -0.75
C ASN A 114 14.55 7.72 -1.22
N SER A 115 13.33 8.19 -1.48
CA SER A 115 13.10 9.59 -1.83
C SER A 115 13.32 10.54 -0.66
N LEU A 116 12.97 10.13 0.56
CA LEU A 116 13.22 10.92 1.77
C LEU A 116 14.73 11.07 2.03
N THR A 117 15.56 10.08 1.67
CA THR A 117 17.03 10.23 1.77
C THR A 117 17.61 11.28 0.82
N ALA A 118 16.88 11.65 -0.23
CA ALA A 118 17.28 12.67 -1.20
C ALA A 118 16.73 14.06 -0.85
N PHE A 119 15.97 14.20 0.25
CA PHE A 119 15.52 15.52 0.72
C PHE A 119 16.74 16.34 1.14
N ARG A 120 16.71 17.64 0.82
CA ARG A 120 17.72 18.63 1.25
C ARG A 120 17.67 18.84 2.76
N VAL A 121 16.46 18.85 3.31
CA VAL A 121 16.20 18.87 4.76
C VAL A 121 15.54 17.56 5.14
N ALA A 122 16.24 16.74 5.91
CA ALA A 122 15.72 15.44 6.33
C ALA A 122 14.49 15.61 7.23
N PRO A 123 13.39 14.87 6.99
CA PRO A 123 12.25 14.87 7.89
C PRO A 123 12.63 14.27 9.25
N ARG A 124 12.06 14.82 10.33
CA ARG A 124 12.09 14.19 11.65
C ARG A 124 11.26 12.91 11.69
N TYR A 125 10.09 12.96 11.05
CA TYR A 125 9.19 11.82 10.88
C TYR A 125 8.60 11.82 9.48
N ALA A 126 8.42 10.61 8.94
CA ALA A 126 7.63 10.37 7.76
C ALA A 126 6.78 9.12 8.00
N ILE A 127 5.46 9.28 7.99
CA ILE A 127 4.54 8.25 8.47
C ILE A 127 3.39 8.12 7.48
N LEU A 128 3.23 6.95 6.86
CA LEU A 128 2.01 6.62 6.15
C LEU A 128 0.93 6.30 7.19
N PHE A 129 -0.25 6.88 7.04
CA PHE A 129 -1.38 6.62 7.93
C PHE A 129 -2.67 6.38 7.15
N GLY A 130 -3.80 6.33 7.86
CA GLY A 130 -5.11 6.20 7.25
C GLY A 130 -5.31 4.83 6.59
N SER A 131 -6.07 4.83 5.49
CA SER A 131 -6.51 3.58 4.84
C SER A 131 -5.35 2.78 4.22
N GLY A 132 -4.28 3.46 3.78
CA GLY A 132 -3.06 2.83 3.28
C GLY A 132 -2.33 2.05 4.36
N ALA A 133 -2.14 2.66 5.54
CA ALA A 133 -1.51 1.99 6.68
C ALA A 133 -2.37 0.84 7.24
N ARG A 134 -3.70 1.04 7.29
CA ARG A 134 -4.66 0.03 7.76
C ARG A 134 -4.94 -1.09 6.75
N LEU A 135 -4.43 -0.98 5.53
CA LEU A 135 -4.68 -1.94 4.43
C LEU A 135 -6.19 -2.09 4.13
N THR A 136 -6.94 -0.99 4.18
CA THR A 136 -8.40 -0.93 3.95
C THR A 136 -8.79 0.03 2.82
N MET A 137 -7.86 0.30 1.90
CA MET A 137 -8.08 1.21 0.78
C MET A 137 -9.22 0.74 -0.12
N ARG A 138 -9.99 1.70 -0.60
CA ARG A 138 -10.88 1.54 -1.75
C ARG A 138 -10.16 2.01 -3.01
N ALA A 139 -10.76 1.77 -4.18
CA ALA A 139 -10.17 2.22 -5.44
C ALA A 139 -10.12 3.74 -5.57
N ASP A 140 -10.96 4.47 -4.83
CA ASP A 140 -10.99 5.93 -4.74
C ASP A 140 -10.27 6.46 -3.49
N SER A 141 -9.45 5.64 -2.82
CA SER A 141 -8.71 6.07 -1.64
C SER A 141 -7.45 6.84 -2.00
N ASP A 142 -7.21 7.88 -1.23
CA ASP A 142 -5.97 8.66 -1.27
C ASP A 142 -4.87 7.98 -0.43
N LEU A 143 -3.63 8.46 -0.56
CA LEU A 143 -2.50 8.04 0.27
C LEU A 143 -2.14 9.14 1.27
N ASP A 144 -2.45 8.93 2.55
CA ASP A 144 -2.21 9.90 3.60
C ASP A 144 -0.79 9.74 4.20
N LEU A 145 0.03 10.80 4.11
CA LEU A 145 1.37 10.85 4.72
C LEU A 145 1.48 12.02 5.69
N LEU A 146 2.06 11.80 6.86
CA LEU A 146 2.50 12.85 7.76
C LEU A 146 4.00 13.01 7.60
N LEU A 147 4.44 14.22 7.23
CA LEU A 147 5.83 14.64 7.28
C LEU A 147 5.98 15.65 8.41
N VAL A 148 6.97 15.43 9.26
CA VAL A 148 7.32 16.36 10.33
C VAL A 148 8.72 16.89 10.08
N ARG A 149 8.86 18.21 9.94
CA ARG A 149 10.15 18.89 9.76
C ARG A 149 10.77 19.27 11.11
N GLU A 150 12.10 19.17 11.22
CA GLU A 150 12.84 19.64 12.40
C GLU A 150 12.94 21.17 12.43
N GLU A 151 13.23 21.75 11.27
CA GLU A 151 13.48 23.17 11.08
C GLU A 151 12.22 23.90 10.58
N PRO A 152 12.19 25.25 10.67
CA PRO A 152 11.11 26.04 10.07
C PRO A 152 10.93 25.74 8.58
N ASP A 153 9.75 26.07 8.07
CA ASP A 153 9.45 25.89 6.65
C ASP A 153 10.47 26.65 5.78
N SER A 154 10.89 26.00 4.71
CA SER A 154 11.84 26.52 3.73
C SER A 154 11.35 26.20 2.33
N GLY A 155 11.69 27.03 1.35
CA GLY A 155 11.34 26.75 -0.05
C GLY A 155 11.87 25.40 -0.52
N GLU A 156 13.03 24.97 -0.01
CA GLU A 156 13.63 23.68 -0.33
C GLU A 156 12.79 22.50 0.15
N TRP A 157 12.28 22.58 1.38
CA TRP A 157 11.39 21.57 1.94
C TRP A 157 10.09 21.47 1.13
N SER A 158 9.45 22.61 0.86
CA SER A 158 8.21 22.66 0.06
C SER A 158 8.38 22.04 -1.32
N ASP A 159 9.50 22.32 -2.01
CA ASP A 159 9.85 21.71 -3.29
C ASP A 159 10.04 20.19 -3.18
N ASP A 160 10.77 19.71 -2.16
CA ASP A 160 11.00 18.26 -1.95
C ASP A 160 9.70 17.50 -1.64
N VAL A 161 8.80 18.11 -0.87
CA VAL A 161 7.47 17.57 -0.57
C VAL A 161 6.61 17.50 -1.84
N ALA A 162 6.60 18.56 -2.66
CA ALA A 162 5.88 18.58 -3.93
C ALA A 162 6.40 17.51 -4.91
N ASP A 163 7.72 17.35 -5.01
CA ASP A 163 8.37 16.32 -5.81
C ASP A 163 8.02 14.91 -5.32
N LEU A 164 8.00 14.69 -4.00
CA LEU A 164 7.59 13.42 -3.41
C LEU A 164 6.12 13.10 -3.74
N ALA A 165 5.22 14.08 -3.60
CA ALA A 165 3.82 13.94 -3.96
C ALA A 165 3.67 13.54 -5.45
N GLN A 166 4.34 14.25 -6.35
CA GLN A 166 4.29 13.92 -7.78
C GLN A 166 4.82 12.50 -8.05
N ARG A 167 5.92 12.09 -7.40
CA ARG A 167 6.47 10.74 -7.53
C ARG A 167 5.52 9.66 -7.03
N ILE A 168 4.90 9.83 -5.85
CA ILE A 168 3.92 8.87 -5.30
C ILE A 168 2.73 8.70 -6.24
N HIS A 169 2.21 9.82 -6.75
CA HIS A 169 1.12 9.77 -7.73
C HIS A 169 1.53 9.00 -8.98
N ARG A 170 2.72 9.28 -9.55
CA ARG A 170 3.24 8.58 -10.73
C ARG A 170 3.48 7.08 -10.51
N TRP A 171 3.84 6.66 -9.30
CA TRP A 171 4.09 5.26 -9.00
C TRP A 171 2.82 4.45 -8.77
N THR A 172 1.75 5.09 -8.29
CA THR A 172 0.60 4.37 -7.72
C THR A 172 -0.75 4.76 -8.31
N GLY A 173 -0.83 5.89 -8.99
CA GLY A 173 -2.09 6.50 -9.44
C GLY A 173 -2.94 7.11 -8.32
N ASN A 174 -2.61 6.89 -7.04
CA ASN A 174 -3.33 7.49 -5.92
C ASN A 174 -2.99 8.98 -5.77
N ASP A 175 -3.90 9.76 -5.21
CA ASP A 175 -3.63 11.14 -4.79
C ASP A 175 -2.93 11.14 -3.42
N PRO A 176 -1.70 11.65 -3.27
CA PRO A 176 -1.03 11.75 -1.99
C PRO A 176 -1.52 12.98 -1.21
N ARG A 177 -2.08 12.74 -0.03
CA ARG A 177 -2.43 13.79 0.94
C ARG A 177 -1.33 13.90 1.99
N ILE A 178 -0.43 14.85 1.77
CA ILE A 178 0.69 15.09 2.69
C ILE A 178 0.29 16.16 3.71
N LEU A 179 0.30 15.80 5.00
CA LEU A 179 0.27 16.74 6.11
C LEU A 179 1.70 17.13 6.45
N ASP A 180 1.99 18.42 6.43
CA ASP A 180 3.32 18.98 6.68
C ASP A 180 3.34 19.78 7.98
N TYR A 181 3.91 19.20 9.03
CA TYR A 181 3.93 19.76 10.37
C TYR A 181 5.35 20.12 10.79
N GLY A 182 5.51 21.21 11.51
CA GLY A 182 6.72 21.48 12.27
C GLY A 182 6.79 20.64 13.54
N ARG A 183 8.01 20.47 14.07
CA ARG A 183 8.24 19.81 15.36
C ARG A 183 7.35 20.35 16.49
N ASP A 184 7.14 21.67 16.53
CA ASP A 184 6.38 22.29 17.60
C ASP A 184 4.86 22.09 17.44
N ASP A 185 4.37 21.85 16.22
CA ASP A 185 2.95 21.56 15.96
C ASP A 185 2.52 20.23 16.59
N ILE A 186 3.42 19.24 16.63
CA ILE A 186 3.10 17.92 17.23
C ILE A 186 3.36 17.86 18.72
N ARG A 187 4.11 18.80 19.31
CA ARG A 187 4.68 18.64 20.65
C ARG A 187 3.60 18.76 21.74
N GLY A 188 3.32 17.66 22.43
CA GLY A 188 2.28 17.61 23.48
C GLY A 188 0.85 17.72 22.95
N ALA A 189 0.66 17.67 21.63
CA ALA A 189 -0.62 17.95 20.98
C ALA A 189 -1.62 16.78 21.03
N ALA A 190 -1.26 15.62 21.59
CA ALA A 190 -2.10 14.43 21.52
C ALA A 190 -3.50 14.58 22.15
N SER A 191 -3.69 15.48 23.13
CA SER A 191 -5.00 15.77 23.72
C SER A 191 -5.91 16.59 22.81
N GLU A 192 -5.33 17.47 22.02
CA GLU A 192 -6.05 18.43 21.16
C GLU A 192 -6.22 17.88 19.75
N GLU A 193 -5.32 16.99 19.33
CA GLU A 193 -5.28 16.40 18.00
C GLU A 193 -5.35 14.87 18.06
N PRO A 194 -6.56 14.27 18.07
CA PRO A 194 -6.76 12.82 18.11
C PRO A 194 -6.10 12.08 16.94
N LEU A 195 -5.92 12.75 15.80
CA LEU A 195 -5.25 12.20 14.63
C LEU A 195 -3.82 11.75 14.97
N LEU A 196 -3.05 12.56 15.71
CA LEU A 196 -1.68 12.22 16.09
C LEU A 196 -1.61 10.92 16.91
N ARG A 197 -2.59 10.68 17.80
CA ARG A 197 -2.69 9.39 18.52
C ARG A 197 -2.94 8.22 17.58
N SER A 198 -3.89 8.37 16.66
CA SER A 198 -4.17 7.32 15.66
C SER A 198 -2.94 7.02 14.80
N ILE A 199 -2.19 8.05 14.40
CA ILE A 199 -0.93 7.90 13.64
C ILE A 199 0.11 7.15 14.48
N ALA A 200 0.22 7.45 15.76
CA ALA A 200 1.17 6.79 16.65
C ALA A 200 0.86 5.29 16.84
N ASP A 201 -0.41 4.92 16.79
CA ASP A 201 -0.88 3.55 17.04
C ASP A 201 -0.90 2.66 15.80
N GLU A 202 -1.23 3.22 14.64
CA GLU A 202 -1.48 2.45 13.42
C GLU A 202 -0.61 2.88 12.23
N GLY A 203 0.15 3.97 12.37
CA GLY A 203 1.00 4.49 11.30
C GLY A 203 2.15 3.56 10.96
N VAL A 204 2.50 3.52 9.67
CA VAL A 204 3.70 2.85 9.18
C VAL A 204 4.81 3.90 9.10
N PHE A 205 5.83 3.77 9.93
CA PHE A 205 6.95 4.72 10.01
C PHE A 205 7.97 4.42 8.91
N MET A 206 8.17 5.37 8.00
CA MET A 206 9.26 5.39 7.02
C MET A 206 10.51 6.03 7.61
N GLU A 207 10.32 7.11 8.38
CA GLU A 207 11.37 7.81 9.14
C GLU A 207 10.93 8.04 10.59
N GLY A 208 11.89 7.95 11.51
CA GLY A 208 11.64 7.99 12.95
C GLY A 208 11.02 6.71 13.51
N SER A 209 10.40 6.77 14.69
CA SER A 209 9.79 5.61 15.34
C SER A 209 8.54 5.94 16.15
N ALA A 210 7.62 4.99 16.23
CA ALA A 210 6.37 5.13 16.98
C ALA A 210 6.58 5.49 18.46
N SER A 211 7.58 4.89 19.12
CA SER A 211 7.87 5.16 20.53
C SER A 211 8.41 6.57 20.76
N ARG A 212 9.22 7.10 19.83
CA ARG A 212 9.71 8.49 19.88
C ARG A 212 8.57 9.46 19.60
N PHE A 213 7.77 9.18 18.58
CA PHE A 213 6.62 10.00 18.20
C PHE A 213 5.58 10.08 19.32
N ARG A 214 5.16 8.96 19.91
CA ARG A 214 4.23 8.93 21.07
C ARG A 214 4.68 9.82 22.22
N ARG A 215 5.97 9.77 22.56
CA ARG A 215 6.55 10.59 23.62
C ARG A 215 6.51 12.08 23.27
N GLU A 216 6.82 12.43 22.03
CA GLU A 216 6.84 13.83 21.59
C GLU A 216 5.44 14.44 21.51
N ILE A 217 4.43 13.66 21.09
CA ILE A 217 3.04 14.11 21.11
C ILE A 217 2.42 14.14 22.50
N GLY A 218 3.12 13.66 23.54
CA GLY A 218 2.58 13.60 24.90
C GLY A 218 1.50 12.53 25.09
N ALA A 219 1.59 11.42 24.34
CA ALA A 219 0.70 10.26 24.43
C ALA A 219 1.37 9.05 25.11
N ALA A 220 2.45 9.28 25.87
CA ALA A 220 3.17 8.24 26.61
C ALA A 220 2.44 7.84 27.90
#